data_AF-A0A3B8VKX6-F1
#
_entry.id   AF-A0A3B8VKX6-F1
#
_cell.length_a   1.000
_cell.length_b   1.000
_cell.length_c   1.000
_cell.angle_alpha   90.00
_cell.angle_beta   90.00
_cell.angle_gamma   90.00
#
_symmetry.space_group_name_H-M   'P 1'
#
loop_
_entity.id
_entity.type
_entity.pdbx_description
1 polymer ?
#
loop_
_entity_poly.entity_id
_entity_poly.type
_entity_poly.pdbx_seq_one_letter_code
_entity_poly.pdbx_strand_id
1 'polypeptide(L)'
;MGDTPYIKTIEQARDFIKKVKVCTVFQSEKTEHTSLYEHVDYPKKQPGESGWGERIGVVWAWKNQLPAEYPTEIYYGKIKSGLAVLMDLEYVRDVHFPIAYVDIKKQDSLTQFVYDKITEEPWDTTSLRKTVVQETGCTKGQFDKALKNLQITMNIVRLNDAQIERDTWVPFKEVYLDIWQRHVTNAGQGN
;
A
#
# COMPACT_ATOMS: atom_id res chain seq x y z
N MET A 1 6.11 16.71 -25.17
CA MET A 1 5.62 15.57 -25.96
C MET A 1 5.23 14.51 -24.97
N GLY A 2 3.93 14.25 -24.83
CA GLY A 2 3.41 13.28 -23.85
C GLY A 2 3.70 11.88 -24.35
N ASP A 3 4.42 11.08 -23.54
CA ASP A 3 4.55 9.66 -23.80
C ASP A 3 3.14 9.06 -23.87
N THR A 4 2.86 8.38 -24.98
CA THR A 4 1.59 7.69 -25.19
C THR A 4 1.50 6.57 -24.16
N PRO A 5 0.35 6.32 -23.50
CA PRO A 5 0.19 5.15 -22.65
C PRO A 5 0.59 3.90 -23.44
N TYR A 6 1.51 3.10 -22.89
CA TYR A 6 2.13 1.96 -23.58
C TYR A 6 2.04 0.66 -22.77
N ILE A 7 1.47 0.70 -21.56
CA ILE A 7 1.39 -0.47 -20.68
C ILE A 7 0.15 -1.28 -21.05
N LYS A 8 0.37 -2.46 -21.64
CA LYS A 8 -0.66 -3.43 -22.06
C LYS A 8 -0.62 -4.74 -21.27
N THR A 9 0.45 -4.96 -20.51
CA THR A 9 0.71 -6.21 -19.80
C THR A 9 1.16 -5.93 -18.37
N ILE A 10 1.01 -6.92 -17.51
CA ILE A 10 1.41 -6.79 -16.10
C ILE A 10 2.93 -6.68 -15.97
N GLU A 11 3.70 -7.33 -16.83
CA GLU A 11 5.16 -7.24 -16.91
C GLU A 11 5.61 -5.82 -17.24
N GLN A 12 4.96 -5.18 -18.22
CA GLN A 12 5.22 -3.76 -18.54
C GLN A 12 4.85 -2.84 -17.39
N ALA A 13 3.78 -3.15 -16.64
CA ALA A 13 3.39 -2.38 -15.46
C ALA A 13 4.45 -2.49 -14.36
N ARG A 14 4.95 -3.70 -14.09
CA ARG A 14 6.08 -3.94 -13.18
C ARG A 14 7.31 -3.13 -13.59
N ASP A 15 7.74 -3.25 -14.84
CA ASP A 15 8.94 -2.58 -15.34
C ASP A 15 8.80 -1.05 -15.27
N PHE A 16 7.61 -0.53 -15.56
CA PHE A 16 7.29 0.88 -15.39
C PHE A 16 7.43 1.33 -13.93
N ILE A 17 6.85 0.59 -12.98
CA ILE A 17 6.94 0.91 -11.54
C ILE A 17 8.39 0.90 -11.07
N LYS A 18 9.19 -0.10 -11.49
CA LYS A 18 10.63 -0.16 -11.19
C LYS A 18 11.42 1.01 -11.75
N LYS A 19 10.99 1.55 -12.90
CA LYS A 19 11.59 2.76 -13.51
C LYS A 19 11.23 4.02 -12.74
N VAL A 20 9.95 4.22 -12.38
CA VAL A 20 9.49 5.46 -11.74
C VAL A 20 9.58 5.45 -10.20
N LYS A 21 9.92 4.30 -9.60
CA LYS A 21 10.10 4.03 -8.17
C LYS A 21 8.84 4.12 -7.31
N VAL A 22 8.03 5.15 -7.50
CA VAL A 22 6.74 5.35 -6.82
C VAL A 22 5.67 5.67 -7.85
N CYS A 23 4.62 4.84 -7.89
CA CYS A 23 3.52 4.98 -8.83
C CYS A 23 2.19 4.93 -8.07
N THR A 24 1.37 5.97 -8.19
CA THR A 24 0.02 5.93 -7.63
C THR A 24 -0.87 4.99 -8.44
N VAL A 25 -1.89 4.40 -7.82
CA VAL A 25 -2.84 3.55 -8.57
C VAL A 25 -3.68 4.39 -9.54
N PHE A 26 -4.15 5.54 -9.05
CA PHE A 26 -4.92 6.52 -9.82
C PHE A 26 -4.32 7.90 -9.69
N GLN A 27 -4.52 8.71 -10.73
CA GLN A 27 -4.06 10.10 -10.78
C GLN A 27 -4.58 10.91 -9.58
N SER A 28 -3.74 11.78 -9.04
CA SER A 28 -4.13 12.66 -7.94
C SER A 28 -3.33 13.95 -7.96
N GLU A 29 -4.01 15.07 -7.78
CA GLU A 29 -3.38 16.40 -7.61
C GLU A 29 -2.62 16.56 -6.28
N LYS A 30 -2.72 15.59 -5.38
CA LYS A 30 -2.05 15.61 -4.07
C LYS A 30 -0.57 15.20 -4.13
N THR A 31 -0.06 14.88 -5.31
CA THR A 31 1.31 14.41 -5.50
C THR A 31 1.78 14.68 -6.93
N GLU A 32 3.09 14.82 -7.09
CA GLU A 32 3.75 14.90 -8.40
C GLU A 32 4.08 13.51 -8.96
N HIS A 33 3.85 12.44 -8.19
CA HIS A 33 4.03 11.08 -8.69
C HIS A 33 3.01 10.78 -9.78
N THR A 34 3.48 10.10 -10.82
CA THR A 34 2.60 9.58 -11.88
C THR A 34 1.74 8.43 -11.37
N SER A 35 0.75 8.02 -12.17
CA SER A 35 -0.17 6.94 -11.86
C SER A 35 -0.19 5.83 -12.90
N LEU A 36 -0.48 4.60 -12.47
CA LEU A 36 -0.63 3.46 -13.37
C LEU A 36 -1.74 3.75 -14.40
N TYR A 37 -2.86 4.33 -13.93
CA TYR A 37 -4.00 4.71 -14.78
C TYR A 37 -3.64 5.65 -15.96
N GLU A 38 -2.66 6.53 -15.80
CA GLU A 38 -2.24 7.45 -16.87
C GLU A 38 -1.50 6.73 -18.01
N HIS A 39 -0.83 5.60 -17.72
CA HIS A 39 0.09 4.93 -18.65
C HIS A 39 -0.43 3.60 -19.20
N VAL A 40 -1.56 3.10 -18.68
CA VAL A 40 -2.26 1.91 -19.17
C VAL A 40 -2.95 2.17 -20.51
N ASP A 41 -2.61 1.40 -21.54
CA ASP A 41 -3.16 1.50 -22.89
C ASP A 41 -4.41 0.62 -23.08
N TYR A 42 -5.44 0.95 -22.28
CA TYR A 42 -6.77 0.35 -22.38
C TYR A 42 -7.82 1.45 -22.58
N PRO A 43 -8.95 1.17 -23.26
CA PRO A 43 -9.93 2.19 -23.55
C PRO A 43 -10.52 2.79 -22.25
N LYS A 44 -10.67 4.11 -22.24
CA LYS A 44 -11.46 4.78 -21.22
C LYS A 44 -12.93 4.42 -21.41
N LYS A 45 -13.66 4.40 -20.31
CA LYS A 45 -15.11 4.21 -20.32
C LYS A 45 -15.77 5.22 -21.27
N GLN A 46 -16.63 4.75 -22.15
CA GLN A 46 -17.40 5.57 -23.08
C GLN A 46 -18.76 5.98 -22.48
N PRO A 47 -19.35 7.10 -22.92
CA PRO A 47 -20.71 7.47 -22.52
C PRO A 47 -21.72 6.37 -22.85
N GLY A 48 -22.54 5.99 -21.88
CA GLY A 48 -23.56 4.94 -22.04
C GLY A 48 -23.12 3.53 -21.60
N GLU A 49 -21.83 3.30 -21.35
CA GLU A 49 -21.35 2.03 -20.79
C GLU A 49 -21.72 1.91 -19.29
N SER A 50 -22.07 0.69 -18.86
CA SER A 50 -22.25 0.37 -17.44
C SER A 50 -20.91 0.03 -16.77
N GLY A 51 -20.86 0.03 -15.43
CA GLY A 51 -19.65 -0.32 -14.67
C GLY A 51 -18.54 0.73 -14.70
N TRP A 52 -17.30 0.31 -14.41
CA TRP A 52 -16.14 1.18 -14.23
C TRP A 52 -15.32 1.40 -15.52
N GLY A 53 -15.59 0.64 -16.58
CA GLY A 53 -14.80 0.63 -17.82
C GLY A 53 -13.52 -0.21 -17.71
N GLU A 54 -13.03 -0.64 -18.87
CA GLU A 54 -11.95 -1.62 -18.98
C GLU A 54 -10.65 -1.15 -18.32
N ARG A 55 -10.23 0.09 -18.58
CA ARG A 55 -9.01 0.66 -17.98
C ARG A 55 -9.03 0.64 -16.45
N ILE A 56 -10.15 0.98 -15.82
CA ILE A 56 -10.24 0.95 -14.35
C ILE A 56 -10.18 -0.50 -13.86
N GLY A 57 -10.86 -1.42 -14.54
CA GLY A 57 -10.83 -2.85 -14.22
C GLY A 57 -9.40 -3.41 -14.22
N VAL A 58 -8.64 -3.14 -15.28
CA VAL A 58 -7.23 -3.56 -15.40
C VAL A 58 -6.35 -2.96 -14.32
N VAL A 59 -6.43 -1.64 -14.10
CA VAL A 59 -5.66 -0.96 -13.05
C VAL A 59 -5.96 -1.53 -11.66
N TRP A 60 -7.24 -1.82 -11.38
CA TRP A 60 -7.65 -2.40 -10.11
C TRP A 60 -7.17 -3.84 -9.93
N ALA A 61 -7.21 -4.64 -11.00
CA ALA A 61 -6.67 -6.00 -11.00
C ALA A 61 -5.15 -5.98 -10.76
N TRP A 62 -4.41 -5.17 -11.53
CA TRP A 62 -2.95 -5.07 -11.40
C TRP A 62 -2.50 -4.51 -10.06
N LYS A 63 -3.26 -3.62 -9.41
CA LYS A 63 -3.01 -3.21 -8.01
C LYS A 63 -2.81 -4.41 -7.08
N ASN A 64 -3.57 -5.47 -7.28
CA ASN A 64 -3.53 -6.67 -6.46
C ASN A 64 -2.54 -7.71 -7.00
N GLN A 65 -2.53 -7.93 -8.32
CA GLN A 65 -1.71 -8.95 -8.96
C GLN A 65 -0.21 -8.62 -8.88
N LEU A 66 0.19 -7.37 -9.11
CA LEU A 66 1.61 -6.98 -9.13
C LEU A 66 2.39 -7.36 -7.86
N PRO A 67 1.94 -6.98 -6.64
CA PRO A 67 2.65 -7.39 -5.43
C PRO A 67 2.47 -8.87 -5.06
N ALA A 68 1.53 -9.58 -5.67
CA ALA A 68 1.33 -11.02 -5.45
C ALA A 68 2.20 -11.88 -6.39
N GLU A 69 2.32 -11.48 -7.66
CA GLU A 69 3.14 -12.16 -8.68
C GLU A 69 4.62 -11.77 -8.58
N TYR A 70 4.92 -10.53 -8.17
CA TYR A 70 6.28 -10.00 -8.03
C TYR A 70 6.57 -9.53 -6.59
N PRO A 71 6.41 -10.38 -5.56
CA PRO A 71 6.49 -9.97 -4.15
C PRO A 71 7.88 -9.49 -3.72
N THR A 72 8.93 -9.88 -4.47
CA THR A 72 10.31 -9.43 -4.25
C THR A 72 10.68 -8.17 -5.02
N GLU A 73 9.80 -7.66 -5.88
CA GLU A 73 10.07 -6.51 -6.75
C GLU A 73 9.09 -5.36 -6.52
N ILE A 74 7.83 -5.64 -6.19
CA ILE A 74 6.76 -4.65 -6.11
C ILE A 74 6.13 -4.65 -4.72
N TYR A 75 6.15 -3.49 -4.07
CA TYR A 75 5.44 -3.22 -2.84
C TYR A 75 4.12 -2.50 -3.12
N TYR A 76 3.06 -2.85 -2.40
CA TYR A 76 1.81 -2.10 -2.36
C TYR A 76 1.58 -1.50 -0.97
N GLY A 77 1.30 -0.19 -0.91
CA GLY A 77 1.06 0.51 0.35
C GLY A 77 0.51 1.91 0.17
N LYS A 78 0.80 2.80 1.13
CA LYS A 78 0.33 4.19 1.12
C LYS A 78 1.46 5.17 1.43
N ILE A 79 1.44 6.32 0.75
CA ILE A 79 2.30 7.47 1.05
C ILE A 79 1.62 8.45 2.01
N LYS A 80 2.37 9.46 2.50
CA LYS A 80 1.92 10.47 3.49
C LYS A 80 0.58 11.15 3.17
N SER A 81 0.25 11.36 1.89
CA SER A 81 -1.04 11.92 1.47
C SER A 81 -2.23 10.94 1.63
N GLY A 82 -1.97 9.69 1.97
CA GLY A 82 -2.95 8.60 2.09
C GLY A 82 -3.28 7.90 0.77
N LEU A 83 -2.62 8.28 -0.32
CA LEU A 83 -2.80 7.68 -1.64
C LEU A 83 -2.21 6.26 -1.67
N ALA A 84 -2.94 5.36 -2.32
CA ALA A 84 -2.49 4.01 -2.60
C ALA A 84 -1.44 4.05 -3.72
N VAL A 85 -0.34 3.33 -3.51
CA VAL A 85 0.81 3.31 -4.42
C VAL A 85 1.34 1.90 -4.60
N LEU A 86 1.92 1.68 -5.77
CA LEU A 86 2.84 0.59 -6.06
C LEU A 86 4.25 1.18 -6.10
N MET A 87 5.21 0.50 -5.48
CA MET A 87 6.60 0.95 -5.43
C MET A 87 7.55 -0.16 -5.82
N ASP A 88 8.70 0.23 -6.35
CA ASP A 88 9.87 -0.63 -6.43
C ASP A 88 10.32 -1.02 -5.01
N LEU A 89 10.43 -2.33 -4.73
CA LEU A 89 10.76 -2.81 -3.39
C LEU A 89 12.17 -2.40 -2.96
N GLU A 90 13.12 -2.27 -3.89
CA GLU A 90 14.46 -1.74 -3.57
C GLU A 90 14.38 -0.27 -3.12
N TYR A 91 13.58 0.55 -3.79
CA TYR A 91 13.33 1.92 -3.34
C TYR A 91 12.65 1.96 -1.98
N VAL A 92 11.72 1.03 -1.72
CA VAL A 92 11.12 0.91 -0.38
C VAL A 92 12.19 0.64 0.67
N ARG A 93 13.06 -0.34 0.40
CA ARG A 93 14.14 -0.75 1.29
C ARG A 93 15.10 0.39 1.59
N ASP A 94 15.60 1.08 0.57
CA ASP A 94 16.75 1.98 0.74
C ASP A 94 16.35 3.45 0.95
N VAL A 95 15.14 3.86 0.52
CA VAL A 95 14.73 5.26 0.53
C VAL A 95 13.42 5.48 1.28
N HIS A 96 12.35 4.77 0.93
CA HIS A 96 11.03 5.07 1.50
C HIS A 96 10.92 4.70 2.97
N PHE A 97 11.28 3.46 3.34
CA PHE A 97 11.17 2.97 4.71
C PHE A 97 11.89 3.85 5.74
N PRO A 98 13.19 4.20 5.60
CA PRO A 98 13.87 5.01 6.61
C PRO A 98 13.28 6.42 6.77
N ILE A 99 12.59 6.95 5.75
CA ILE A 99 11.93 8.26 5.82
C ILE A 99 10.52 8.16 6.40
N ALA A 100 9.78 7.12 6.02
CA ALA A 100 8.37 6.97 6.34
C ALA A 100 8.13 6.27 7.68
N TYR A 101 9.03 5.39 8.10
CA TYR A 101 8.87 4.62 9.32
C TYR A 101 8.78 5.52 10.56
N VAL A 102 7.77 5.27 11.38
CA VAL A 102 7.64 5.89 12.69
C VAL A 102 7.33 4.79 13.69
N ASP A 103 8.15 4.68 14.74
CA ASP A 103 7.94 3.76 15.85
C ASP A 103 6.50 3.85 16.36
N ILE A 104 5.85 2.70 16.49
CA ILE A 104 4.46 2.60 16.95
C ILE A 104 4.24 3.33 18.27
N LYS A 105 5.22 3.34 19.18
CA LYS A 105 5.16 4.04 20.48
C LYS A 105 5.00 5.56 20.36
N LYS A 106 5.30 6.12 19.19
CA LYS A 106 5.14 7.56 18.87
C LYS A 106 3.78 7.89 18.23
N GLN A 107 2.96 6.88 17.90
CA GLN A 107 1.62 7.07 17.35
C GLN A 107 0.60 7.39 18.47
N ASP A 108 -0.59 7.83 18.10
CA ASP A 108 -1.69 8.01 19.07
C ASP A 108 -2.19 6.67 19.63
N SER A 109 -2.85 6.71 20.78
CA SER A 109 -3.28 5.50 21.51
C SER A 109 -4.21 4.60 20.72
N LEU A 110 -5.11 5.15 19.89
CA LEU A 110 -5.99 4.34 19.05
C LEU A 110 -5.18 3.63 17.94
N THR A 111 -4.23 4.33 17.33
CA THR A 111 -3.32 3.75 16.34
C THR A 111 -2.46 2.62 16.95
N GLN A 112 -1.94 2.80 18.16
CA GLN A 112 -1.23 1.76 18.90
C GLN A 112 -2.14 0.55 19.17
N PHE A 113 -3.35 0.77 19.67
CA PHE A 113 -4.32 -0.29 19.95
C PHE A 113 -4.69 -1.11 18.70
N VAL A 114 -4.89 -0.45 17.55
CA VAL A 114 -5.16 -1.14 16.28
C VAL A 114 -3.96 -1.99 15.87
N TYR A 115 -2.73 -1.50 16.08
CA TYR A 115 -1.52 -2.27 15.79
C TYR A 115 -1.40 -3.49 16.68
N ASP A 116 -1.66 -3.37 18.00
CA ASP A 116 -1.58 -4.48 18.94
C ASP A 116 -2.49 -5.64 18.49
N LYS A 117 -3.74 -5.35 18.08
CA LYS A 117 -4.65 -6.35 17.51
C LYS A 117 -4.08 -7.07 16.28
N ILE A 118 -3.41 -6.33 15.39
CA ILE A 118 -2.81 -6.88 14.17
C ILE A 118 -1.54 -7.71 14.50
N THR A 119 -0.84 -7.41 15.59
CA THR A 119 0.32 -8.21 16.02
C THR A 119 -0.05 -9.52 16.70
N GLU A 120 -1.26 -9.63 17.23
CA GLU A 120 -1.78 -10.87 17.81
C GLU A 120 -2.16 -11.88 16.71
N GLU A 121 -2.82 -11.41 15.65
CA GLU A 121 -3.19 -12.23 14.49
C GLU A 121 -3.48 -11.37 13.24
N PRO A 122 -3.46 -11.95 12.03
CA PRO A 122 -3.88 -11.24 10.81
C PRO A 122 -5.38 -10.89 10.84
N TRP A 123 -5.73 -9.68 10.41
CA TRP A 123 -7.12 -9.24 10.36
C TRP A 123 -7.53 -8.68 9.01
N ASP A 124 -8.72 -9.07 8.53
CA ASP A 124 -9.40 -8.30 7.48
C ASP A 124 -9.96 -6.97 8.01
N THR A 125 -9.98 -5.96 7.15
CA THR A 125 -10.41 -4.60 7.51
C THR A 125 -11.79 -4.53 8.16
N THR A 126 -12.74 -5.36 7.73
CA THR A 126 -14.14 -5.29 8.20
C THR A 126 -14.26 -5.85 9.60
N SER A 127 -13.67 -7.02 9.84
CA SER A 127 -13.68 -7.67 11.15
C SER A 127 -12.90 -6.84 12.18
N LEU A 128 -11.70 -6.36 11.81
CA LEU A 128 -10.89 -5.52 12.69
C LEU A 128 -11.62 -4.26 13.13
N ARG A 129 -12.24 -3.56 12.16
CA ARG A 129 -13.01 -2.35 12.43
C ARG A 129 -14.13 -2.61 13.42
N LYS A 130 -14.90 -3.69 13.20
CA LYS A 130 -16.04 -4.04 14.07
C LYS A 130 -15.55 -4.26 15.51
N THR A 131 -14.49 -5.05 15.68
CA THR A 131 -13.90 -5.34 16.98
C THR A 131 -13.37 -4.08 17.66
N VAL A 132 -12.54 -3.29 16.99
CA VAL A 132 -11.94 -2.07 17.57
C VAL A 132 -13.00 -1.04 17.93
N VAL A 133 -14.02 -0.82 17.09
CA VAL A 133 -15.12 0.10 17.39
C VAL A 133 -15.90 -0.37 18.62
N GLN A 134 -16.17 -1.66 18.73
CA GLN A 134 -16.88 -2.22 19.88
C GLN A 134 -16.08 -2.08 21.19
N GLU A 135 -14.77 -2.31 21.16
CA GLU A 135 -13.91 -2.30 22.36
C GLU A 135 -13.52 -0.89 22.81
N THR A 136 -13.37 0.05 21.87
CA THR A 136 -12.86 1.40 22.18
C THR A 136 -13.94 2.49 22.15
N GLY A 137 -15.09 2.22 21.54
CA GLY A 137 -16.13 3.22 21.27
C GLY A 137 -15.72 4.26 20.21
N CYS A 138 -14.61 4.07 19.49
CA CYS A 138 -14.20 4.99 18.43
C CYS A 138 -15.18 4.96 17.25
N THR A 139 -15.19 6.04 16.46
CA THR A 139 -15.97 6.10 15.21
C THR A 139 -15.25 5.37 14.08
N LYS A 140 -16.01 4.97 13.03
CA LYS A 140 -15.44 4.44 11.78
C LYS A 140 -14.34 5.34 11.21
N GLY A 141 -14.54 6.66 11.23
CA GLY A 141 -13.56 7.61 10.68
C GLY A 141 -12.26 7.66 11.49
N GLN A 142 -12.33 7.52 12.81
CA GLN A 142 -11.16 7.42 13.68
C GLN A 142 -10.40 6.12 13.42
N PHE A 143 -11.10 4.99 13.31
CA PHE A 143 -10.51 3.70 12.92
C PHE A 143 -9.83 3.78 11.55
N ASP A 144 -10.52 4.26 10.51
CA ASP A 144 -9.99 4.34 9.15
C ASP A 144 -8.73 5.24 9.11
N LYS A 145 -8.68 6.30 9.93
CA LYS A 145 -7.50 7.14 10.10
C LYS A 145 -6.35 6.40 10.79
N ALA A 146 -6.61 5.69 11.88
CA ALA A 146 -5.62 4.90 12.60
C ALA A 146 -4.99 3.82 11.70
N LEU A 147 -5.82 3.02 11.02
CA LEU A 147 -5.37 1.99 10.08
C LEU A 147 -4.55 2.58 8.92
N LYS A 148 -4.98 3.73 8.39
CA LYS A 148 -4.22 4.44 7.35
C LYS A 148 -2.87 4.95 7.88
N ASN A 149 -2.81 5.46 9.11
CA ASN A 149 -1.56 5.90 9.72
C ASN A 149 -0.57 4.74 9.85
N LEU A 150 -1.02 3.55 10.25
CA LEU A 150 -0.16 2.36 10.33
C LEU A 150 0.46 1.98 8.97
N GLN A 151 -0.30 2.12 7.88
CA GLN A 151 0.22 1.86 6.53
C GLN A 151 1.24 2.93 6.09
N ILE A 152 0.94 4.21 6.35
CA ILE A 152 1.82 5.34 5.97
C ILE A 152 3.13 5.29 6.75
N THR A 153 3.08 4.83 8.00
CA THR A 153 4.22 4.80 8.93
C THR A 153 4.96 3.47 8.90
N MET A 154 4.69 2.63 7.90
CA MET A 154 5.38 1.35 7.67
C MET A 154 5.30 0.37 8.86
N ASN A 155 4.23 0.45 9.66
CA ASN A 155 4.02 -0.46 10.78
C ASN A 155 3.28 -1.73 10.35
N ILE A 156 2.35 -1.62 9.40
CA ILE A 156 1.61 -2.76 8.84
C ILE A 156 1.73 -2.78 7.32
N VAL A 157 1.50 -3.95 6.74
CA VAL A 157 1.32 -4.12 5.31
C VAL A 157 0.12 -5.00 5.03
N ARG A 158 -0.43 -4.89 3.82
CA ARG A 158 -1.42 -5.85 3.34
C ARG A 158 -0.74 -7.17 2.98
N LEU A 159 -1.32 -8.28 3.41
CA LEU A 159 -0.94 -9.61 2.93
C LEU A 159 -1.34 -9.74 1.45
N ASN A 160 -0.36 -9.84 0.55
CA ASN A 160 -0.58 -9.93 -0.89
C ASN A 160 -0.56 -11.39 -1.33
N ASP A 161 -1.68 -12.09 -1.12
CA ASP A 161 -1.91 -13.45 -1.60
C ASP A 161 -3.06 -13.42 -2.59
N ALA A 162 -2.89 -14.09 -3.73
CA ALA A 162 -3.90 -14.17 -4.79
C ALA A 162 -5.22 -14.83 -4.32
N GLN A 163 -5.18 -15.63 -3.26
CA GLN A 163 -6.36 -16.29 -2.68
C GLN A 163 -7.10 -15.40 -1.66
N ILE A 164 -6.50 -14.27 -1.24
CA ILE A 164 -7.12 -13.39 -0.26
C ILE A 164 -7.90 -12.29 -0.98
N GLU A 165 -9.23 -12.40 -0.93
CA GLU A 165 -10.13 -11.42 -1.56
C GLU A 165 -10.25 -10.09 -0.79
N ARG A 166 -10.00 -10.12 0.52
CA ARG A 166 -10.19 -8.96 1.42
C ARG A 166 -8.85 -8.38 1.83
N ASP A 167 -8.77 -7.07 1.96
CA ASP A 167 -7.56 -6.44 2.50
C ASP A 167 -7.33 -6.90 3.96
N THR A 168 -6.37 -7.82 4.13
CA THR A 168 -5.91 -8.42 5.38
C THR A 168 -4.58 -7.81 5.78
N TRP A 169 -4.44 -7.41 7.05
CA TRP A 169 -3.29 -6.68 7.56
C TRP A 169 -2.43 -7.55 8.46
N VAL A 170 -1.12 -7.40 8.30
CA VAL A 170 -0.09 -8.03 9.13
C VAL A 170 0.99 -7.01 9.47
N PRO A 171 1.78 -7.22 10.54
CA PRO A 171 2.92 -6.35 10.84
C PRO A 171 3.93 -6.33 9.70
N PHE A 172 4.44 -5.15 9.34
CA PHE A 172 5.40 -4.99 8.23
C PHE A 172 6.64 -5.89 8.41
N LYS A 173 7.13 -5.98 9.65
CA LYS A 173 8.30 -6.79 10.05
C LYS A 173 8.14 -8.30 9.80
N GLU A 174 6.91 -8.80 9.71
CA GLU A 174 6.67 -10.23 9.46
C GLU A 174 6.81 -10.59 7.98
N VAL A 175 6.55 -9.64 7.08
CA VAL A 175 6.66 -9.83 5.63
C VAL A 175 8.04 -9.39 5.13
N TYR A 176 8.58 -8.29 5.65
CA TYR A 176 9.83 -7.68 5.19
C TYR A 176 10.84 -7.54 6.34
N LEU A 177 11.17 -8.68 6.95
CA LEU A 177 12.08 -8.75 8.10
C LEU A 177 13.47 -8.17 7.81
N ASP A 178 13.99 -8.38 6.59
CA ASP A 178 15.29 -7.85 6.15
C ASP A 178 15.32 -6.32 6.15
N ILE A 179 14.26 -5.69 5.62
CA ILE A 179 14.12 -4.23 5.58
C ILE A 179 14.01 -3.69 7.02
N TRP A 180 13.20 -4.35 7.85
CA TRP A 180 13.01 -3.95 9.24
C TRP A 180 14.31 -4.01 10.06
N GLN A 181 15.02 -5.13 10.01
CA GLN A 181 16.26 -5.34 10.77
C GLN A 181 17.33 -4.32 10.38
N ARG A 182 17.43 -4.00 9.08
CA ARG A 182 18.40 -3.05 8.55
C ARG A 182 18.26 -1.65 9.15
N HIS A 183 17.03 -1.19 9.40
CA HIS A 183 16.77 0.20 9.79
C HIS A 183 16.33 0.38 11.23
N VAL A 184 15.71 -0.62 11.85
CA VAL A 184 15.13 -0.51 13.20
C VAL A 184 16.02 -1.20 14.25
N THR A 185 16.46 -2.44 13.99
CA THR A 185 17.26 -3.20 14.96
C THR A 185 18.73 -2.76 14.97
N ASN A 186 19.30 -2.51 13.80
CA ASN A 186 20.71 -2.10 13.67
C ASN A 186 20.97 -0.63 14.04
N ALA A 187 19.93 0.21 14.14
CA ALA A 187 20.05 1.59 14.61
C ALA A 187 20.34 1.71 16.12
N GLY A 188 20.25 0.61 16.88
CA GLY A 188 20.58 0.55 18.31
C GLY A 188 22.04 0.21 18.65
N GLN A 189 22.92 0.06 17.65
CA GLN A 189 24.33 -0.33 17.85
C GLN A 189 25.35 0.71 17.34
N GLY A 190 24.94 1.96 17.13
CA GLY A 190 25.81 3.03 16.61
C GLY A 190 25.78 4.30 17.45
N ASN A 191 26.85 4.49 18.23
CA ASN A 191 27.29 5.63 19.04
C ASN A 191 26.61 5.85 20.41
#